data_AF-A0A355GF70-F1
#
_entry.id   AF-A0A355GF70-F1
#
_cell.length_a   1.000
_cell.length_b   1.000
_cell.length_c   1.000
_cell.angle_alpha   90.00
_cell.angle_beta   90.00
_cell.angle_gamma   90.00
#
_symmetry.space_group_name_H-M   'P 1'
#
loop_
_entity.id
_entity.type
_entity.pdbx_description
1 polymer ?
#
loop_
_entity_poly.entity_id
_entity_poly.type
_entity_poly.pdbx_seq_one_letter_code
_entity_poly.pdbx_strand_id
1 'polypeptide(L)'
;MTEHTKTPSNDEQEALESVIKKANAGDQKALSILRKFLDQQPQIWNEVGDIAKIAERAWISLIAKGDTLAQEAIKKKMAALKQDILGDSTHIFDLMLADVIRATWLEMHYLMSVDADATNRSAGQSALMMKRIESAQRRLTSAIKQHCQIKKMLPDENQLPDLRIFQPRQDRA
;
A
#
# COMPACT_ATOMS: atom_id res chain seq x y z
N MET A 1 -27.16 13.67 7.55
CA MET A 1 -27.75 12.35 7.81
C MET A 1 -26.62 11.34 7.74
N THR A 2 -26.17 10.84 8.88
CA THR A 2 -25.08 9.87 8.99
C THR A 2 -25.64 8.49 8.65
N GLU A 3 -25.39 7.99 7.44
CA GLU A 3 -25.67 6.58 7.13
C GLU A 3 -24.78 5.70 8.01
N HIS A 4 -25.41 5.02 8.96
CA HIS A 4 -24.80 3.96 9.72
C HIS A 4 -24.42 2.84 8.75
N THR A 5 -23.12 2.55 8.64
CA THR A 5 -22.62 1.27 8.16
C THR A 5 -23.15 0.18 9.06
N LYS A 6 -24.32 -0.37 8.68
CA LYS A 6 -24.95 -1.49 9.35
C LYS A 6 -23.97 -2.65 9.28
N THR A 7 -23.50 -3.12 10.43
CA THR A 7 -22.65 -4.31 10.51
C THR A 7 -23.40 -5.46 9.82
N PRO A 8 -22.82 -6.11 8.81
CA PRO A 8 -23.49 -7.20 8.10
C PRO A 8 -23.82 -8.32 9.08
N SER A 9 -24.96 -8.98 8.88
CA SER A 9 -25.33 -10.13 9.70
C SER A 9 -24.34 -11.29 9.47
N ASN A 10 -24.25 -12.21 10.44
CA ASN A 10 -23.41 -13.41 10.27
C ASN A 10 -23.78 -14.18 8.99
N ASP A 11 -25.07 -14.27 8.66
CA ASP A 11 -25.56 -14.95 7.46
C ASP A 11 -25.06 -14.27 6.16
N GLU A 12 -24.97 -12.95 6.14
CA GLU A 12 -24.45 -12.18 5.00
C GLU A 12 -22.94 -12.37 4.83
N GLN A 13 -22.20 -12.47 5.95
CA GLN A 13 -20.76 -12.76 5.94
C GLN A 13 -20.49 -14.19 5.42
N GLU A 14 -21.20 -15.19 5.94
CA GLU A 14 -21.05 -16.59 5.50
C GLU A 14 -21.42 -16.76 4.01
N ALA A 15 -22.46 -16.07 3.55
CA ALA A 15 -22.85 -16.07 2.14
C ALA A 15 -21.75 -15.47 1.25
N LEU A 16 -21.14 -14.35 1.66
CA LEU A 16 -20.03 -13.73 0.94
C LEU A 16 -18.79 -14.63 0.92
N GLU A 17 -18.42 -15.25 2.05
CA GLU A 17 -17.31 -16.20 2.12
C GLU A 17 -17.50 -17.38 1.18
N SER A 18 -18.73 -17.91 1.08
CA SER A 18 -19.08 -18.97 0.14
C SER A 18 -18.89 -18.55 -1.32
N VAL A 19 -19.30 -17.32 -1.67
CA VAL A 19 -19.09 -16.75 -3.01
C VAL A 19 -17.60 -16.59 -3.30
N ILE A 20 -16.82 -16.07 -2.36
CA ILE A 20 -15.35 -15.91 -2.50
C ILE A 20 -14.69 -17.27 -2.72
N LYS A 21 -15.02 -18.28 -1.91
CA LYS A 21 -14.45 -19.63 -2.02
C LYS A 21 -14.73 -20.26 -3.39
N LYS A 22 -15.96 -20.13 -3.91
CA LYS A 22 -16.34 -20.63 -5.25
C LYS A 22 -15.64 -19.87 -6.36
N ALA A 23 -15.55 -18.54 -6.26
CA ALA A 23 -14.83 -17.71 -7.23
C ALA A 23 -13.34 -18.08 -7.30
N ASN A 24 -12.70 -18.29 -6.14
CA ASN A 24 -11.31 -18.76 -6.06
C ASN A 24 -11.11 -20.15 -6.67
N ALA A 25 -12.14 -21.01 -6.65
CA ALA A 25 -12.13 -22.31 -7.29
C ALA A 25 -12.43 -22.25 -8.82
N GLY A 26 -12.61 -21.07 -9.39
CA GLY A 26 -12.82 -20.86 -10.83
C GLY A 26 -14.28 -20.79 -11.30
N ASP A 27 -15.26 -20.77 -10.39
CA ASP A 27 -16.68 -20.64 -10.73
C ASP A 27 -16.99 -19.25 -11.32
N GLN A 28 -17.34 -19.20 -12.60
CA GLN A 28 -17.65 -17.96 -13.33
C GLN A 28 -18.92 -17.25 -12.85
N LYS A 29 -19.91 -18.00 -12.35
CA LYS A 29 -21.13 -17.40 -11.79
C LYS A 29 -20.83 -16.74 -10.45
N ALA A 30 -20.06 -17.41 -9.59
CA ALA A 30 -19.59 -16.83 -8.33
C ALA A 30 -18.72 -15.58 -8.56
N LEU A 31 -17.82 -15.61 -9.53
CA LEU A 31 -17.01 -14.44 -9.92
C LEU A 31 -17.88 -13.27 -10.39
N SER A 32 -18.93 -13.54 -11.17
CA SER A 32 -19.85 -12.49 -11.62
C SER A 32 -20.64 -11.86 -10.47
N ILE A 33 -21.02 -12.66 -9.46
CA ILE A 33 -21.66 -12.16 -8.23
C ILE A 33 -20.67 -11.30 -7.44
N LEU A 34 -19.42 -11.76 -7.27
CA LEU A 34 -18.38 -11.01 -6.57
C LEU A 34 -18.10 -9.66 -7.25
N ARG A 35 -18.03 -9.61 -8.59
CA ARG A 35 -17.86 -8.35 -9.32
C ARG A 35 -18.99 -7.37 -9.04
N LYS A 36 -20.25 -7.81 -9.10
CA LYS A 36 -21.41 -6.97 -8.79
C LYS A 36 -21.36 -6.46 -7.34
N PHE A 37 -20.96 -7.30 -6.40
CA PHE A 37 -20.80 -6.91 -5.01
C PHE A 37 -19.73 -5.81 -4.86
N LEU A 38 -18.56 -5.98 -5.48
CA LEU A 38 -17.50 -4.96 -5.46
C LEU A 38 -17.93 -3.67 -6.17
N ASP A 39 -18.68 -3.78 -7.28
CA ASP A 39 -19.25 -2.62 -7.96
C ASP A 39 -20.24 -1.87 -7.06
N GLN A 40 -20.98 -2.56 -6.19
CA GLN A 40 -21.93 -1.94 -5.25
C GLN A 40 -21.26 -1.35 -4.02
N GLN A 41 -20.06 -1.81 -3.67
CA GLN A 41 -19.35 -1.40 -2.46
C GLN A 41 -17.93 -0.90 -2.80
N PRO A 42 -17.77 0.26 -3.45
CA PRO A 42 -16.46 0.71 -3.92
C PRO A 42 -15.41 0.91 -2.82
N GLN A 43 -15.84 1.23 -1.61
CA GLN A 43 -14.97 1.33 -0.44
C GLN A 43 -14.24 0.01 -0.14
N ILE A 44 -14.87 -1.13 -0.38
CA ILE A 44 -14.27 -2.45 -0.10
C ILE A 44 -13.08 -2.70 -1.03
N TRP A 45 -13.24 -2.55 -2.35
CA TRP A 45 -12.11 -2.78 -3.24
C TRP A 45 -11.08 -1.65 -3.20
N ASN A 46 -11.46 -0.42 -2.83
CA ASN A 46 -10.48 0.65 -2.59
C ASN A 46 -9.60 0.33 -1.37
N GLU A 47 -10.17 -0.23 -0.30
CA GLU A 47 -9.39 -0.59 0.90
C GLU A 47 -8.62 -1.89 0.73
N VAL A 48 -9.27 -2.94 0.23
CA VAL A 48 -8.67 -4.27 0.04
C VAL A 48 -7.70 -4.28 -1.13
N GLY A 49 -7.96 -3.46 -2.16
CA GLY A 49 -7.10 -3.30 -3.34
C GLY A 49 -6.01 -2.24 -3.20
N ASP A 50 -5.84 -1.65 -2.01
CA ASP A 50 -4.74 -0.70 -1.76
C ASP A 50 -3.40 -1.45 -1.69
N ILE A 51 -2.79 -1.64 -2.86
CA ILE A 51 -1.54 -2.38 -3.03
C ILE A 51 -0.39 -1.74 -2.24
N ALA A 52 -0.38 -0.42 -2.11
CA ALA A 52 0.62 0.29 -1.33
C ALA A 52 0.52 -0.08 0.17
N LYS A 53 -0.70 -0.07 0.73
CA LYS A 53 -0.92 -0.53 2.11
C LYS A 53 -0.59 -2.01 2.29
N ILE A 54 -0.91 -2.87 1.31
CA ILE A 54 -0.55 -4.30 1.38
C ILE A 54 0.97 -4.48 1.43
N ALA A 55 1.70 -3.81 0.54
CA ALA A 55 3.17 -3.87 0.49
C ALA A 55 3.79 -3.36 1.79
N GLU A 56 3.30 -2.23 2.31
CA GLU A 56 3.73 -1.71 3.61
C GLU A 56 3.48 -2.71 4.74
N ARG A 57 2.27 -3.24 4.86
CA ARG A 57 1.94 -4.23 5.92
C ARG A 57 2.85 -5.44 5.86
N ALA A 58 3.18 -5.93 4.67
CA ALA A 58 4.10 -7.03 4.48
C ALA A 58 5.51 -6.69 5.00
N TRP A 59 6.04 -5.51 4.66
CA TRP A 59 7.34 -5.06 5.19
C TRP A 59 7.32 -4.86 6.70
N ILE A 60 6.29 -4.23 7.25
CA ILE A 60 6.15 -4.02 8.69
C ILE A 60 6.15 -5.38 9.42
N SER A 61 5.39 -6.35 8.91
CA SER A 61 5.35 -7.70 9.48
C SER A 61 6.74 -8.36 9.48
N LEU A 62 7.47 -8.26 8.36
CA LEU A 62 8.82 -8.79 8.23
C LEU A 62 9.83 -8.13 9.19
N ILE A 63 9.76 -6.80 9.35
CA ILE A 63 10.66 -6.04 10.22
C ILE A 63 10.34 -6.32 11.70
N ALA A 64 9.06 -6.33 12.06
CA ALA A 64 8.62 -6.48 13.45
C ALA A 64 8.78 -7.91 13.99
N LYS A 65 8.83 -8.93 13.13
CA LYS A 65 9.00 -10.35 13.53
C LYS A 65 8.03 -10.80 14.64
N GLY A 66 6.79 -10.30 14.60
CA GLY A 66 5.74 -10.60 15.58
C GLY A 66 5.72 -9.70 16.83
N ASP A 67 6.66 -8.77 17.00
CA ASP A 67 6.63 -7.78 18.07
C ASP A 67 5.50 -6.75 17.81
N THR A 68 4.50 -6.77 18.68
CA THR A 68 3.32 -5.90 18.56
C THR A 68 3.67 -4.42 18.76
N LEU A 69 4.58 -4.10 19.69
CA LEU A 69 5.00 -2.72 19.91
C LEU A 69 5.77 -2.19 18.70
N ALA A 70 6.71 -2.98 18.17
CA ALA A 70 7.44 -2.62 16.97
C ALA A 70 6.49 -2.42 15.77
N GLN A 71 5.54 -3.32 15.58
CA GLN A 71 4.55 -3.22 14.51
C GLN A 71 3.73 -1.93 14.60
N GLU A 72 3.20 -1.57 15.77
CA GLU A 72 2.43 -0.33 15.96
C GLU A 72 3.30 0.93 15.85
N ALA A 73 4.54 0.88 16.36
CA ALA A 73 5.49 1.99 16.26
C ALA A 73 5.88 2.27 14.79
N ILE A 74 6.15 1.22 14.00
CA ILE A 74 6.49 1.38 12.58
C ILE A 74 5.28 1.93 11.81
N LYS A 75 4.06 1.44 12.06
CA LYS A 75 2.84 2.01 11.43
C LYS A 75 2.72 3.51 11.70
N LYS A 76 2.89 3.95 12.95
CA LYS A 76 2.85 5.38 13.31
C LYS A 76 3.97 6.16 12.63
N LYS A 77 5.18 5.60 12.56
CA LYS A 77 6.31 6.23 11.86
C LYS A 77 6.05 6.37 10.36
N MET A 78 5.41 5.39 9.72
CA MET A 78 5.07 5.43 8.30
C MET A 78 3.96 6.45 8.01
N ALA A 79 2.98 6.58 8.91
CA ALA A 79 1.98 7.64 8.82
C ALA A 79 2.61 9.04 8.95
N ALA A 80 3.51 9.23 9.92
CA ALA A 80 4.25 10.49 10.09
C ALA A 80 5.12 10.81 8.88
N LEU A 81 5.87 9.81 8.36
CA LEU A 81 6.70 9.98 7.16
C LEU A 81 5.85 10.34 5.93
N LYS A 82 4.66 9.75 5.78
CA LYS A 82 3.73 10.13 4.71
C LYS A 82 3.33 11.60 4.82
N GLN A 83 3.00 12.05 6.03
CA GLN A 83 2.65 13.46 6.29
C GLN A 83 3.82 14.40 5.98
N ASP A 84 5.04 14.04 6.40
CA ASP A 84 6.24 14.85 6.14
C ASP A 84 6.54 14.98 4.63
N ILE A 85 6.26 13.94 3.84
CA ILE A 85 6.48 13.96 2.38
C ILE A 85 5.42 14.82 1.68
N LEU A 86 4.15 14.62 2.04
CA LEU A 86 3.02 15.26 1.36
C LEU A 86 2.86 16.72 1.76
N GLY A 87 3.00 17.04 3.06
CA GLY A 87 2.54 18.31 3.60
C GLY A 87 1.01 18.42 3.43
N ASP A 88 0.57 19.51 2.81
CA ASP A 88 -0.85 19.76 2.51
C ASP A 88 -1.25 19.27 1.10
N SER A 89 -0.31 18.72 0.33
CA SER A 89 -0.60 18.27 -1.03
C SER A 89 -1.57 17.09 -1.05
N THR A 90 -2.67 17.29 -1.79
CA THR A 90 -3.61 16.23 -2.15
C THR A 90 -3.37 15.68 -3.56
N HIS A 91 -2.29 16.10 -4.22
CA HIS A 91 -2.03 15.75 -5.60
C HIS A 91 -1.71 14.27 -5.77
N ILE A 92 -2.34 13.60 -6.75
CA ILE A 92 -2.25 12.14 -6.89
C ILE A 92 -0.82 11.63 -7.14
N PHE A 93 0.00 12.35 -7.89
CA PHE A 93 1.41 11.97 -8.05
C PHE A 93 2.21 12.05 -6.74
N ASP A 94 1.90 13.01 -5.86
CA ASP A 94 2.55 13.12 -4.56
C ASP A 94 2.11 11.95 -3.67
N LEU A 95 0.83 11.60 -3.68
CA LEU A 95 0.30 10.42 -2.97
C LEU A 95 1.00 9.13 -3.43
N MET A 96 1.08 8.90 -4.74
CA MET A 96 1.71 7.70 -5.31
C MET A 96 3.21 7.66 -5.00
N LEU A 97 3.92 8.77 -5.12
CA LEU A 97 5.34 8.82 -4.83
C LEU A 97 5.65 8.72 -3.34
N ALA A 98 4.81 9.27 -2.47
CA ALA A 98 4.95 9.08 -1.03
C ALA A 98 4.86 7.59 -0.66
N ASP A 99 3.96 6.85 -1.30
CA ASP A 99 3.85 5.41 -1.09
C ASP A 99 5.07 4.64 -1.64
N VAL A 100 5.61 5.02 -2.80
CA VAL A 100 6.86 4.43 -3.35
C VAL A 100 8.07 4.73 -2.45
N ILE A 101 8.21 5.97 -1.98
CA ILE A 101 9.30 6.38 -1.08
C ILE A 101 9.24 5.56 0.20
N ARG A 102 8.06 5.43 0.82
CA ARG A 102 7.88 4.63 2.04
C ARG A 102 8.21 3.16 1.83
N ALA A 103 7.72 2.54 0.76
CA ALA A 103 7.99 1.14 0.47
C ALA A 103 9.49 0.87 0.24
N THR A 104 10.17 1.75 -0.50
CA THR A 104 11.62 1.62 -0.76
C THR A 104 12.47 1.94 0.47
N TRP A 105 12.00 2.84 1.34
CA TRP A 105 12.62 3.12 2.63
C TRP A 105 12.55 1.90 3.57
N LEU A 106 11.37 1.28 3.69
CA LEU A 106 11.18 0.05 4.46
C LEU A 106 12.02 -1.11 3.90
N GLU A 107 12.03 -1.33 2.58
CA GLU A 107 12.84 -2.35 1.93
C GLU A 107 14.33 -2.17 2.27
N MET A 108 14.87 -0.96 2.08
CA MET A 108 16.28 -0.66 2.33
C MET A 108 16.67 -0.94 3.78
N HIS A 109 15.89 -0.43 4.74
CA HIS A 109 16.19 -0.62 6.15
C HIS A 109 16.00 -2.07 6.62
N TYR A 110 15.02 -2.79 6.06
CA TYR A 110 14.89 -4.22 6.29
C TYR A 110 16.15 -4.95 5.82
N LEU A 111 16.61 -4.72 4.60
CA LEU A 111 17.79 -5.40 4.06
C LEU A 111 19.06 -5.08 4.84
N MET A 112 19.26 -3.83 5.24
CA MET A 112 20.37 -3.44 6.12
C MET A 112 20.31 -4.16 7.47
N SER A 113 19.11 -4.32 8.06
CA SER A 113 18.95 -5.07 9.31
C SER A 113 19.24 -6.57 9.14
N VAL A 114 18.84 -7.15 8.00
CA VAL A 114 19.12 -8.55 7.68
C VAL A 114 20.61 -8.74 7.45
N ASP A 115 21.30 -7.79 6.82
CA ASP A 115 22.74 -7.88 6.60
C ASP A 115 23.56 -7.74 7.89
N ALA A 116 23.13 -6.83 8.78
CA ALA A 116 23.72 -6.64 10.10
C ALA A 116 23.54 -7.85 11.04
N ASP A 117 22.58 -8.73 10.75
CA ASP A 117 22.38 -9.95 11.52
C ASP A 117 23.59 -10.91 11.38
N ALA A 118 23.96 -11.56 12.49
CA ALA A 118 25.13 -12.43 12.62
C ALA A 118 24.98 -13.79 11.92
N THR A 119 24.01 -13.91 11.02
CA THR A 119 23.80 -15.10 10.20
C THR A 119 25.05 -15.36 9.35
N ASN A 120 25.60 -16.57 9.44
CA ASN A 120 26.78 -16.96 8.69
C ASN A 120 26.44 -17.05 7.19
N ARG A 121 26.97 -16.14 6.37
CA ARG A 121 26.75 -16.08 4.91
C ARG A 121 28.00 -16.52 4.16
N SER A 122 27.81 -17.27 3.07
CA SER A 122 28.91 -17.52 2.14
C SER A 122 29.31 -16.22 1.42
N ALA A 123 30.52 -16.16 0.87
CA ALA A 123 30.99 -14.99 0.13
C ALA A 123 30.04 -14.60 -1.02
N GLY A 124 29.44 -15.58 -1.71
CA GLY A 124 28.44 -15.35 -2.76
C GLY A 124 27.13 -14.77 -2.22
N GLN A 125 26.66 -15.24 -1.05
CA GLN A 125 25.46 -14.71 -0.40
C GLN A 125 25.68 -13.26 0.08
N SER A 126 26.84 -12.95 0.66
CA SER A 126 27.19 -11.59 1.08
C SER A 126 27.29 -10.64 -0.13
N ALA A 127 27.90 -11.07 -1.23
CA ALA A 127 27.96 -10.27 -2.46
C ALA A 127 26.56 -10.01 -3.06
N LEU A 128 25.66 -10.99 -3.02
CA LEU A 128 24.28 -10.82 -3.46
C LEU A 128 23.50 -9.87 -2.55
N MET A 129 23.67 -9.97 -1.23
CA MET A 129 23.04 -9.08 -0.25
C MET A 129 23.47 -7.64 -0.46
N MET A 130 24.78 -7.40 -0.59
CA MET A 130 25.33 -6.06 -0.86
C MET A 130 24.71 -5.44 -2.12
N LYS A 131 24.67 -6.18 -3.24
CA LYS A 131 24.03 -5.73 -4.49
C LYS A 131 22.55 -5.41 -4.30
N ARG A 132 21.85 -6.18 -3.47
CA ARG A 132 20.42 -5.96 -3.18
C ARG A 132 20.20 -4.67 -2.38
N ILE A 133 21.03 -4.43 -1.36
CA ILE A 133 21.04 -3.19 -0.56
C ILE A 133 21.31 -1.97 -1.46
N GLU A 134 22.38 -2.01 -2.27
CA GLU A 134 22.70 -0.93 -3.21
C GLU A 134 21.54 -0.65 -4.19
N SER A 135 20.88 -1.70 -4.66
CA SER A 135 19.72 -1.59 -5.54
C SER A 135 18.53 -0.92 -4.84
N ALA A 136 18.25 -1.27 -3.58
CA ALA A 136 17.21 -0.64 -2.78
C ALA A 136 17.51 0.83 -2.49
N GLN A 137 18.76 1.16 -2.15
CA GLN A 137 19.21 2.54 -1.95
C GLN A 137 19.08 3.38 -3.24
N ARG A 138 19.45 2.83 -4.40
CA ARG A 138 19.24 3.48 -5.70
C ARG A 138 17.76 3.73 -6.01
N ARG A 139 16.88 2.77 -5.72
CA ARG A 139 15.42 2.95 -5.87
C ARG A 139 14.90 4.08 -4.98
N LEU A 140 15.27 4.09 -3.70
CA LEU A 140 14.86 5.12 -2.75
C LEU A 140 15.30 6.53 -3.21
N THR A 141 16.59 6.68 -3.52
CA THR A 141 17.13 7.96 -3.98
C THR A 141 16.51 8.43 -5.30
N SER A 142 16.24 7.50 -6.22
CA SER A 142 15.52 7.82 -7.46
C SER A 142 14.09 8.30 -7.20
N ALA A 143 13.35 7.63 -6.30
CA ALA A 143 11.99 8.01 -5.95
C ALA A 143 11.94 9.40 -5.31
N ILE A 144 12.87 9.71 -4.39
CA ILE A 144 13.00 11.04 -3.78
C ILE A 144 13.29 12.10 -4.86
N LYS A 145 14.23 11.82 -5.77
CA LYS A 145 14.56 12.74 -6.86
C LYS A 145 13.35 13.02 -7.76
N GLN A 146 12.60 11.98 -8.13
CA GLN A 146 11.40 12.09 -8.95
C GLN A 146 10.31 12.92 -8.24
N HIS A 147 10.11 12.71 -6.95
CA HIS A 147 9.18 13.52 -6.15
C HIS A 147 9.57 14.99 -6.12
N CYS A 148 10.84 15.30 -5.88
CA CYS A 148 11.33 16.68 -5.96
C CYS A 148 11.20 17.29 -7.36
N GLN A 149 11.30 16.49 -8.43
CA GLN A 149 11.10 16.96 -9.80
C GLN A 149 9.63 17.24 -10.09
N ILE A 150 8.72 16.35 -9.69
CA ILE A 150 7.28 16.52 -9.87
C ILE A 150 6.79 17.74 -9.09
N LYS A 151 7.19 17.92 -7.82
CA LYS A 151 6.85 19.13 -7.05
C LYS A 151 7.30 20.44 -7.71
N LYS A 152 8.37 20.43 -8.52
CA LYS A 152 8.80 21.62 -9.28
C LYS A 152 8.00 21.86 -10.55
N MET A 153 7.37 20.82 -11.10
CA MET A 153 6.66 20.86 -12.37
C MET A 153 5.16 21.10 -12.22
N LEU A 154 4.60 20.77 -11.06
CA LEU A 154 3.18 20.99 -10.80
C LEU A 154 2.91 22.49 -10.56
N PRO A 155 2.01 23.14 -11.32
CA PRO A 155 1.49 24.45 -10.97
C PRO A 155 0.71 24.36 -9.64
N ASP A 156 0.48 25.51 -8.97
CA ASP A 156 -0.15 25.62 -7.64
C ASP A 156 -1.12 24.46 -7.30
N GLU A 157 -0.95 23.91 -6.10
CA GLU A 157 -1.42 22.62 -5.54
C GLU A 157 -2.91 22.23 -5.75
N ASN A 158 -3.73 23.11 -6.33
CA ASN A 158 -5.18 23.00 -6.45
C ASN A 158 -5.70 22.42 -7.78
N GLN A 159 -4.86 22.10 -8.77
CA GLN A 159 -5.31 21.40 -9.97
C GLN A 159 -4.93 19.92 -9.93
N LEU A 160 -5.87 19.10 -9.44
CA LEU A 160 -5.78 17.64 -9.54
C LEU A 160 -5.92 17.21 -11.02
N PRO A 161 -5.05 16.33 -11.55
CA PRO A 161 -5.23 15.73 -12.85
C PRO A 161 -6.43 14.78 -12.79
N ASP A 162 -7.27 14.82 -13.84
CA ASP A 162 -8.48 14.01 -13.96
C ASP A 162 -8.13 12.52 -14.18
N LEU A 163 -7.76 11.82 -13.10
CA LEU A 163 -7.50 10.39 -13.12
C LEU A 163 -8.79 9.64 -12.77
N ARG A 164 -9.44 9.08 -13.79
CA ARG A 164 -10.69 8.30 -13.71
C ARG A 164 -10.65 7.11 -12.72
N ILE A 165 -9.47 6.68 -12.31
CA ILE A 165 -9.28 5.62 -11.32
C ILE A 165 -9.52 6.07 -9.87
N PHE A 166 -9.64 7.38 -9.62
CA PHE A 166 -9.83 7.96 -8.28
C PHE A 166 -11.02 8.93 -8.16
N GLN A 167 -11.90 9.01 -9.17
CA GLN A 167 -13.10 9.83 -9.01
C GLN A 167 -14.06 9.18 -7.99
N PRO A 168 -14.50 9.90 -6.94
CA PRO A 168 -15.64 9.48 -6.15
C PRO A 168 -16.82 9.34 -7.11
N ARG A 169 -17.52 8.21 -7.04
CA ARG A 169 -18.72 7.97 -7.85
C ARG A 169 -19.71 9.08 -7.52
N GLN A 170 -19.86 10.07 -8.40
CA GLN A 170 -20.96 11.01 -8.32
C GLN A 170 -22.21 10.20 -8.67
N ASP A 171 -22.91 9.76 -7.64
CA ASP A 171 -24.21 9.10 -7.80
C ASP A 171 -25.13 10.06 -8.56
N ARG A 172 -25.64 9.56 -9.69
CA ARG A 172 -26.59 10.24 -10.56
C ARG A 172 -27.88 10.51 -9.77
N ALA A 173 -28.23 11.78 -9.62
CA ALA A 173 -29.62 12.24 -9.50
C ALA A 173 -30.15 12.57 -10.90
#